data_AF-A0A961EUC4-F1
#
_entry.id   AF-A0A961EUC4-F1
#
_cell.length_a   1.000
_cell.length_b   1.000
_cell.length_c   1.000
_cell.angle_alpha   90.00
_cell.angle_beta   90.00
_cell.angle_gamma   90.00
#
_symmetry.space_group_name_H-M   'P 1'
#
loop_
_entity.id
_entity.type
_entity.pdbx_description
1 polymer ?
#
loop_
_entity_poly.entity_id
_entity_poly.type
_entity_poly.pdbx_seq_one_letter_code
_entity_poly.pdbx_strand_id
1 'polypeptide(L)'
;MIEDFKRRFYVSLVLTAPILVLSKMIQGFLGFSVTIPYQGCIVFIIATALFFYGGWPFLTGLVSELKQKQPGMMTLIGLAIAVAYGYSSAIVFGLPGKDFFWELATLIVVMLLGHWIEMKSVMSASNALQLLVELLPSEAHKKEGSDWKDVPVDSLEAGDLILV
;
A
#
# COMPACT_ATOMS: atom_id res chain seq x y z
N MET A 1 -1.04 2.08 9.79
CA MET A 1 -0.80 2.25 8.34
C MET A 1 -0.99 0.96 7.56
N ILE A 2 -0.33 -0.16 7.91
CA ILE A 2 -0.47 -1.43 7.16
C ILE A 2 -1.89 -1.99 7.19
N GLU A 3 -2.57 -1.89 8.32
CA GLU A 3 -3.96 -2.38 8.44
C GLU A 3 -4.92 -1.58 7.55
N ASP A 4 -4.63 -0.31 7.29
CA ASP A 4 -5.40 0.54 6.37
C ASP A 4 -5.19 0.08 4.91
N PHE A 5 -3.94 -0.16 4.49
CA PHE A 5 -3.66 -0.70 3.14
C PHE A 5 -4.19 -2.12 2.95
N LYS A 6 -4.09 -2.97 3.98
CA LYS A 6 -4.69 -4.31 3.97
C LYS A 6 -6.21 -4.24 3.79
N ARG A 7 -6.89 -3.40 4.58
CA ARG A 7 -8.35 -3.21 4.48
C ARG A 7 -8.73 -2.66 3.11
N ARG A 8 -8.02 -1.63 2.62
CA ARG A 8 -8.24 -1.05 1.30
C ARG A 8 -8.03 -2.08 0.19
N PHE A 9 -7.00 -2.91 0.29
CA PHE A 9 -6.75 -3.99 -0.66
C PHE A 9 -7.92 -4.97 -0.72
N TYR A 10 -8.38 -5.51 0.41
CA TYR A 10 -9.49 -6.49 0.40
C TYR A 10 -10.80 -5.88 -0.10
N VAL A 11 -11.13 -4.66 0.32
CA VAL A 11 -12.33 -3.96 -0.19
C VAL A 11 -12.21 -3.70 -1.68
N SER A 12 -11.05 -3.23 -2.14
CA SER A 12 -10.78 -2.96 -3.56
C SER A 12 -10.81 -4.24 -4.40
N LEU A 13 -10.34 -5.36 -3.85
CA LEU A 13 -10.38 -6.67 -4.48
C LEU A 13 -11.83 -7.15 -4.70
N VAL A 14 -12.68 -6.99 -3.67
CA VAL A 14 -14.11 -7.33 -3.77
C VAL A 14 -14.82 -6.44 -4.80
N LEU A 15 -14.51 -5.14 -4.85
CA LEU A 15 -15.07 -4.23 -5.86
C LEU A 15 -14.54 -4.50 -7.27
N THR A 16 -13.31 -5.02 -7.41
CA THR A 16 -12.70 -5.32 -8.70
C THR A 16 -13.30 -6.57 -9.34
N ALA A 17 -13.68 -7.58 -8.55
CA ALA A 17 -14.28 -8.81 -9.05
C ALA A 17 -15.48 -8.58 -10.00
N PRO A 18 -16.53 -7.81 -9.64
CA PRO A 18 -17.65 -7.55 -10.54
C PRO A 18 -17.23 -6.72 -11.77
N ILE A 19 -16.27 -5.81 -11.65
CA ILE A 19 -15.74 -5.05 -12.81
C ILE A 19 -15.11 -6.01 -13.83
N LEU A 20 -14.32 -6.99 -13.37
CA LEU A 20 -13.69 -7.97 -14.26
C LEU A 20 -14.71 -8.90 -14.92
N VAL A 21 -15.69 -9.39 -14.16
CA VAL A 21 -16.75 -10.28 -14.70
C VAL A 21 -17.59 -9.56 -15.76
N LEU A 22 -17.84 -8.26 -15.58
CA LEU A 22 -18.59 -7.43 -16.52
C LEU A 22 -17.73 -6.84 -17.65
N SER A 23 -16.42 -7.09 -17.68
CA SER A 23 -15.56 -6.59 -18.76
C SER A 23 -15.71 -7.45 -20.01
N LYS A 24 -16.04 -6.82 -21.15
CA LYS A 24 -16.17 -7.51 -22.45
C LYS A 24 -14.89 -8.20 -22.91
N MET A 25 -13.72 -7.62 -22.58
CA MET A 25 -12.43 -8.20 -22.92
C MET A 25 -12.19 -9.50 -22.12
N ILE A 26 -12.47 -9.47 -20.81
CA ILE A 26 -12.34 -10.64 -19.93
C ILE A 26 -13.33 -11.73 -20.33
N GLN A 27 -14.58 -11.35 -20.63
CA GLN A 27 -15.60 -12.23 -21.18
C GLN A 27 -15.15 -12.95 -22.45
N GLY A 28 -14.60 -12.21 -23.41
CA GLY A 28 -14.05 -12.77 -24.64
C GLY A 28 -12.87 -13.71 -24.41
N PHE A 29 -12.01 -13.43 -23.43
CA PHE A 29 -10.88 -14.28 -23.09
C PHE A 29 -11.31 -15.59 -22.39
N LEU A 30 -12.31 -15.53 -21.52
CA LEU A 30 -12.81 -16.67 -20.74
C LEU A 30 -13.94 -17.45 -21.43
N GLY A 31 -14.40 -17.00 -22.61
CA GLY A 31 -15.39 -17.70 -23.42
C GLY A 31 -16.82 -17.65 -22.86
N PHE A 32 -17.15 -16.68 -22.01
CA PHE A 32 -18.50 -16.47 -21.51
C PHE A 32 -19.03 -15.08 -21.90
N SER A 33 -20.35 -14.96 -22.10
CA SER A 33 -20.99 -13.68 -22.42
C SER A 33 -22.09 -13.38 -21.40
N VAL A 34 -21.87 -12.35 -20.57
CA VAL A 34 -22.84 -11.87 -19.60
C VAL A 34 -23.19 -10.44 -19.97
N THR A 35 -24.42 -10.24 -20.44
CA THR A 35 -24.93 -8.92 -20.79
C THR A 35 -26.00 -8.53 -19.78
N ILE A 36 -25.77 -7.41 -19.08
CA ILE A 36 -26.72 -6.85 -18.12
C ILE A 36 -27.25 -5.52 -18.68
N PRO A 37 -28.55 -5.21 -18.51
CA PRO A 37 -29.04 -3.87 -18.82
C PRO A 37 -28.24 -2.82 -18.04
N TYR A 38 -27.87 -1.72 -18.71
CA TYR A 38 -27.09 -0.62 -18.13
C TYR A 38 -25.71 -1.03 -17.58
N GLN A 39 -25.10 -2.10 -18.10
CA GLN A 39 -23.77 -2.59 -17.68
C GLN A 39 -22.71 -1.49 -17.57
N GLY A 40 -22.63 -0.58 -18.55
CA GLY A 40 -21.68 0.54 -18.52
C GLY A 40 -21.87 1.46 -17.30
N CYS A 41 -23.12 1.79 -16.94
CA CYS A 41 -23.42 2.60 -15.76
C CYS A 41 -23.11 1.85 -14.45
N ILE A 42 -23.39 0.55 -14.39
CA ILE A 42 -23.09 -0.27 -13.21
C ILE A 42 -21.58 -0.34 -12.99
N VAL A 43 -20.81 -0.67 -14.03
CA VAL A 43 -19.35 -0.71 -13.97
C VAL A 43 -18.79 0.66 -13.59
N PHE A 44 -19.34 1.73 -14.16
CA PHE A 44 -18.93 3.10 -13.81
C PHE A 44 -19.13 3.40 -12.31
N ILE A 45 -20.28 3.06 -11.73
CA ILE A 45 -20.55 3.30 -10.30
C ILE A 45 -19.55 2.53 -9.42
N ILE A 46 -19.31 1.25 -9.72
CA ILE A 46 -18.38 0.41 -8.95
C ILE A 46 -16.95 0.92 -9.13
N ALA A 47 -16.55 1.27 -10.35
CA ALA A 47 -15.24 1.82 -10.66
C ALA A 47 -15.02 3.19 -10.00
N THR A 48 -16.06 4.00 -9.89
CA THR A 48 -16.03 5.28 -9.17
C THR A 48 -15.74 5.06 -7.70
N ALA A 49 -16.46 4.13 -7.06
CA ALA A 49 -16.21 3.76 -5.66
C ALA A 49 -14.78 3.25 -5.47
N LEU A 50 -14.29 2.41 -6.38
CA LEU A 50 -12.93 1.89 -6.36
C LEU A 50 -11.86 2.99 -6.56
N PHE A 51 -12.08 3.90 -7.51
CA PHE A 51 -11.21 5.02 -7.81
C PHE A 51 -11.07 5.96 -6.61
N PHE A 52 -12.17 6.33 -5.97
CA PHE A 52 -12.12 7.22 -4.80
C PHE A 52 -11.63 6.52 -3.53
N TYR A 53 -12.00 5.26 -3.29
CA TYR A 53 -11.62 4.56 -2.05
C TYR A 53 -10.23 3.91 -2.14
N GLY A 54 -10.04 3.05 -3.13
CA GLY A 54 -8.79 2.33 -3.38
C GLY A 54 -7.72 3.20 -4.00
N GLY A 55 -8.11 4.12 -4.89
CA GLY A 55 -7.19 5.05 -5.56
C GLY A 55 -6.72 6.22 -4.69
N TRP A 56 -7.37 6.50 -3.56
CA TRP A 56 -7.08 7.67 -2.73
C TRP A 56 -5.60 7.86 -2.38
N PRO A 57 -4.84 6.84 -1.90
CA PRO A 57 -3.44 7.03 -1.52
C PRO A 57 -2.59 7.52 -2.70
N PHE A 58 -2.84 6.98 -3.90
CA PHE A 58 -2.11 7.33 -5.11
C PHE A 58 -2.47 8.74 -5.61
N LEU A 59 -3.74 9.14 -5.50
CA LEU A 59 -4.17 10.50 -5.86
C LEU A 59 -3.57 11.54 -4.91
N THR A 60 -3.59 11.27 -3.60
CA THR A 60 -2.94 12.16 -2.62
C THR A 60 -1.42 12.20 -2.80
N GLY A 61 -0.81 11.06 -3.12
CA GLY A 61 0.62 10.95 -3.39
C GLY A 61 1.03 11.72 -4.64
N LEU A 62 0.26 11.62 -5.73
CA LEU A 62 0.45 12.41 -6.95
C LEU A 62 0.46 13.91 -6.64
N VAL A 63 -0.54 14.41 -5.91
CA VAL A 63 -0.62 15.84 -5.59
C VAL A 63 0.56 16.28 -4.73
N SER A 64 1.00 15.44 -3.80
CA SER A 64 2.15 15.71 -2.94
C SER A 64 3.47 15.76 -3.73
N GLU A 65 3.75 14.75 -4.54
CA GLU A 65 4.97 14.65 -5.37
C GLU A 65 5.04 15.78 -6.40
N LEU A 66 3.90 16.13 -7.01
CA LEU A 66 3.83 17.20 -8.00
C LEU A 66 4.07 18.58 -7.36
N LYS A 67 3.55 18.83 -6.16
CA LYS A 67 3.85 20.04 -5.37
C LYS A 67 5.33 20.14 -5.01
N GLN A 68 5.96 19.01 -4.70
CA GLN A 68 7.38 18.93 -4.37
C GLN A 68 8.29 18.94 -5.63
N LYS A 69 7.70 18.95 -6.83
CA LYS A 69 8.42 18.88 -8.13
C LYS A 69 9.35 17.65 -8.23
N GLN A 70 8.98 16.57 -7.56
CA GLN A 70 9.72 15.30 -7.55
C GLN A 70 8.76 14.18 -7.96
N PRO A 71 8.50 14.00 -9.27
CA PRO A 71 7.60 12.96 -9.73
C PRO A 71 8.22 11.58 -9.47
N GLY A 72 7.44 10.72 -8.80
CA GLY A 72 7.84 9.38 -8.41
C GLY A 72 6.78 8.34 -8.77
N MET A 73 6.78 7.25 -7.99
CA MET A 73 5.88 6.12 -8.21
C MET A 73 4.40 6.54 -8.02
N MET A 74 4.10 7.39 -7.04
CA MET A 74 2.72 7.79 -6.76
C MET A 74 2.15 8.67 -7.88
N THR A 75 2.96 9.56 -8.45
CA THR A 75 2.58 10.38 -9.60
C THR A 75 2.25 9.52 -10.81
N LEU A 76 3.09 8.53 -11.12
CA LEU A 76 2.87 7.67 -12.29
C LEU A 76 1.57 6.86 -12.17
N ILE A 77 1.34 6.24 -11.00
CA ILE A 77 0.11 5.47 -10.75
C ILE A 77 -1.10 6.40 -10.74
N GLY A 78 -1.01 7.51 -9.99
CA GLY A 78 -2.10 8.48 -9.84
C GLY A 78 -2.55 9.05 -11.18
N LEU A 79 -1.60 9.32 -12.07
CA LEU A 79 -1.89 9.81 -13.42
C LEU A 79 -2.56 8.72 -14.26
N ALA A 80 -2.04 7.49 -14.24
CA ALA A 80 -2.60 6.38 -14.98
C ALA A 80 -4.06 6.11 -14.58
N ILE A 81 -4.36 6.04 -13.27
CA ILE A 81 -5.73 5.81 -12.79
C ILE A 81 -6.64 7.01 -13.10
N ALA A 82 -6.15 8.25 -13.02
CA ALA A 82 -6.94 9.43 -13.31
C ALA A 82 -7.31 9.53 -14.79
N VAL A 83 -6.36 9.25 -15.69
CA VAL A 83 -6.58 9.22 -17.13
C VAL A 83 -7.53 8.08 -17.50
N ALA A 84 -7.29 6.88 -16.97
CA ALA A 84 -8.15 5.72 -17.23
C ALA A 84 -9.60 5.98 -16.75
N TYR A 85 -9.77 6.56 -15.57
CA TYR A 85 -11.08 6.92 -15.04
C TYR A 85 -11.77 7.98 -15.90
N GLY A 86 -11.08 9.08 -16.20
CA GLY A 86 -11.65 10.18 -16.98
C GLY A 86 -12.07 9.77 -18.39
N TYR A 87 -11.23 9.01 -19.09
CA TYR A 87 -11.54 8.51 -20.43
C TYR A 87 -12.68 7.49 -20.42
N SER A 88 -12.66 6.54 -19.48
CA SER A 88 -13.72 5.53 -19.37
C SER A 88 -15.07 6.16 -19.01
N SER A 89 -15.05 7.21 -18.17
CA SER A 89 -16.23 8.02 -17.87
C SER A 89 -16.78 8.67 -19.13
N ALA A 90 -15.93 9.30 -19.95
CA ALA A 90 -16.36 9.92 -21.20
C ALA A 90 -17.03 8.91 -22.16
N ILE A 91 -16.53 7.67 -22.22
CA ILE A 91 -17.15 6.60 -23.03
C ILE A 91 -18.55 6.27 -22.54
N VAL A 92 -18.73 6.12 -21.22
CA VAL A 92 -20.05 5.83 -20.64
C VAL A 92 -21.07 6.92 -20.96
N PHE A 93 -20.62 8.18 -21.06
CA PHE A 93 -21.48 9.33 -21.39
C PHE A 93 -21.62 9.64 -22.89
N GLY A 94 -21.10 8.79 -23.79
CA GLY A 94 -21.37 8.87 -25.22
C GLY A 94 -20.16 9.04 -26.14
N LEU A 95 -18.94 9.03 -25.60
CA LEU A 95 -17.73 9.01 -26.44
C LEU A 95 -17.55 7.61 -27.08
N PRO A 96 -17.39 7.51 -28.42
CA PRO A 96 -17.12 6.22 -29.04
C PRO A 96 -15.74 5.69 -28.63
N GLY A 97 -15.68 4.45 -28.17
CA GLY A 97 -14.42 3.83 -27.74
C GLY A 97 -14.62 2.54 -26.94
N LYS A 98 -13.53 2.03 -26.38
CA LYS A 98 -13.53 0.93 -25.40
C LYS A 98 -13.07 1.48 -24.06
N ASP A 99 -13.81 1.22 -22.99
CA ASP A 99 -13.45 1.66 -21.65
C ASP A 99 -12.22 0.90 -21.12
N PHE A 100 -11.57 1.50 -20.11
CA PHE A 100 -10.41 0.95 -19.42
C PHE A 100 -10.71 0.69 -17.93
N PHE A 101 -11.98 0.38 -17.58
CA PHE A 101 -12.35 0.19 -16.18
C PHE A 101 -11.67 -1.03 -15.54
N TRP A 102 -11.41 -2.08 -16.31
CA TRP A 102 -10.77 -3.29 -15.78
C TRP A 102 -9.25 -3.09 -15.60
N GLU A 103 -8.58 -2.34 -16.46
CA GLU A 103 -7.18 -1.93 -16.29
C GLU A 103 -7.05 -1.00 -15.08
N LEU A 104 -7.96 -0.03 -14.94
CA LEU A 104 -8.01 0.83 -13.74
C LEU A 104 -8.15 -0.02 -12.47
N ALA A 105 -9.08 -0.98 -12.47
CA ALA A 105 -9.37 -1.78 -11.30
C ALA A 105 -8.21 -2.69 -10.91
N THR A 106 -7.64 -3.40 -11.89
CA THR A 106 -6.48 -4.28 -11.66
C THR A 106 -5.24 -3.50 -11.25
N LEU A 107 -4.98 -2.34 -11.86
CA LEU A 107 -3.88 -1.46 -11.48
C LEU A 107 -3.99 -1.01 -10.02
N ILE A 108 -5.16 -0.54 -9.58
CA ILE A 108 -5.37 -0.13 -8.17
C ILE A 108 -5.11 -1.31 -7.22
N VAL A 109 -5.66 -2.49 -7.52
CA VAL A 109 -5.51 -3.67 -6.65
C VAL A 109 -4.06 -4.13 -6.56
N VAL A 110 -3.36 -4.25 -7.69
CA VAL A 110 -1.95 -4.69 -7.72
C VAL A 110 -1.05 -3.67 -7.02
N MET A 111 -1.27 -2.37 -7.23
CA MET A 111 -0.47 -1.35 -6.56
C MET A 111 -0.72 -1.30 -5.05
N LEU A 112 -1.96 -1.48 -4.59
CA LEU A 112 -2.27 -1.60 -3.16
C LEU A 112 -1.60 -2.83 -2.55
N LEU A 113 -1.60 -3.95 -3.26
CA LEU A 113 -0.92 -5.18 -2.83
C LEU A 113 0.59 -4.96 -2.71
N GLY A 114 1.20 -4.34 -3.73
CA GLY A 114 2.63 -4.04 -3.75
C GLY A 114 3.06 -3.19 -2.55
N HIS A 115 2.37 -2.07 -2.32
CA HIS A 115 2.64 -1.19 -1.17
C HIS A 115 2.42 -1.90 0.17
N TRP A 116 1.40 -2.75 0.26
CA TRP A 116 1.17 -3.54 1.46
C TRP A 116 2.34 -4.51 1.74
N ILE A 117 2.82 -5.22 0.73
CA ILE A 117 3.96 -6.14 0.84
C ILE A 117 5.23 -5.37 1.19
N GLU A 118 5.49 -4.23 0.54
CA GLU A 118 6.64 -3.37 0.79
C GLU A 118 6.70 -2.95 2.26
N MET A 119 5.61 -2.37 2.79
CA MET A 119 5.56 -1.94 4.19
C MET A 119 5.72 -3.10 5.18
N LYS A 120 5.14 -4.27 4.87
CA LYS A 120 5.28 -5.45 5.72
C LYS A 120 6.75 -5.90 5.80
N SER A 121 7.46 -5.90 4.68
CA SER A 121 8.88 -6.25 4.61
C SER A 121 9.75 -5.25 5.38
N VAL A 122 9.51 -3.94 5.21
CA VAL A 122 10.27 -2.89 5.92
C VAL A 122 10.10 -2.97 7.43
N MET A 123 8.86 -3.11 7.93
CA MET A 123 8.65 -3.22 9.38
C MET A 123 9.27 -4.46 9.98
N SER A 124 9.27 -5.59 9.26
CA SER A 124 9.89 -6.81 9.74
C SER A 124 11.40 -6.62 9.98
N ALA A 125 12.07 -5.87 9.11
CA ALA A 125 13.49 -5.55 9.28
C ALA A 125 13.72 -4.61 10.47
N SER A 126 12.90 -3.56 10.61
CA SER A 126 13.02 -2.61 11.73
C SER A 126 12.80 -3.27 13.10
N ASN A 127 11.84 -4.21 13.20
CA ASN A 127 11.58 -4.94 14.44
C ASN A 127 12.77 -5.82 14.86
N ALA A 128 13.45 -6.46 13.90
CA ALA A 128 14.64 -7.24 14.19
C ALA A 128 15.78 -6.36 14.74
N LEU A 129 15.93 -5.14 14.21
CA LEU A 129 16.91 -4.17 14.72
C LEU A 129 16.55 -3.70 16.13
N GLN A 130 15.27 -3.44 16.41
CA GLN A 130 14.82 -3.09 17.77
C GLN A 130 15.10 -4.21 18.78
N LEU A 131 14.85 -5.46 18.43
CA LEU A 131 15.17 -6.61 19.29
C LEU A 131 16.67 -6.72 19.59
N LEU A 132 17.55 -6.38 18.65
CA LEU A 132 19.00 -6.33 18.90
C LEU A 132 19.36 -5.21 19.87
N VAL A 133 18.68 -4.06 19.80
CA VAL A 133 18.87 -2.96 20.76
C VAL A 133 18.37 -3.35 22.16
N GLU A 134 17.25 -4.06 22.25
CA GLU A 134 16.71 -4.55 23.55
C GLU A 134 17.62 -5.58 24.23
N LEU A 135 18.44 -6.31 23.46
CA LEU A 135 19.43 -7.25 24.02
C LEU A 135 20.68 -6.57 24.57
N LEU A 136 20.89 -5.26 24.31
CA LEU A 136 22.02 -4.54 24.87
C LEU A 136 21.75 -4.25 26.35
N PRO A 137 22.58 -4.75 27.28
CA PRO A 137 22.41 -4.47 28.70
C PRO A 137 22.58 -2.98 28.96
N SER A 138 21.64 -2.39 29.69
CA SER A 138 21.68 -0.98 30.08
C SER A 138 22.52 -0.74 31.35
N GLU A 139 22.63 -1.77 32.20
CA GLU A 139 23.29 -1.70 33.49
C GLU A 139 24.26 -2.87 33.67
N ALA A 140 25.29 -2.64 34.47
CA ALA A 140 26.25 -3.65 34.89
C ALA A 140 26.55 -3.53 36.39
N HIS A 141 26.82 -4.66 37.03
CA HIS A 141 27.21 -4.73 38.44
C HIS A 141 28.71 -4.52 38.57
N LYS A 142 29.16 -3.29 38.88
CA LYS A 142 30.58 -2.94 39.05
C LYS A 142 31.01 -3.06 40.51
N LYS A 143 32.24 -3.53 40.74
CA LYS A 143 32.85 -3.61 42.08
C LYS A 143 33.33 -2.24 42.56
N GLU A 144 32.79 -1.75 43.68
CA GLU A 144 33.27 -0.56 44.40
C GLU A 144 33.74 -0.97 45.80
N GLY A 145 35.06 -1.11 45.97
CA GLY A 145 35.65 -1.57 47.24
C GLY A 145 35.26 -3.02 47.58
N SER A 146 34.46 -3.20 48.63
CA SER A 146 33.94 -4.51 49.07
C SER A 146 32.52 -4.81 48.58
N ASP A 147 31.83 -3.84 47.97
CA ASP A 147 30.42 -3.95 47.57
C ASP A 147 30.23 -3.91 46.05
N TRP A 148 29.03 -4.25 45.60
CA TRP A 148 28.61 -4.21 44.19
C TRP A 148 27.58 -3.13 43.96
N LYS A 149 27.69 -2.41 42.84
CA LYS A 149 26.78 -1.32 42.50
C LYS A 149 26.38 -1.37 41.04
N ASP A 150 25.11 -1.08 40.79
CA ASP A 150 24.54 -0.98 39.46
C ASP A 150 24.97 0.34 38.84
N VAL A 151 25.67 0.26 37.72
CA VAL A 151 26.14 1.41 36.96
C VAL A 151 25.73 1.27 35.49
N PRO A 152 25.47 2.38 34.78
CA PRO A 152 25.25 2.34 33.34
C PRO A 152 26.44 1.71 32.62
N VAL A 153 26.19 0.84 31.64
CA VAL A 153 27.27 0.19 30.86
C VAL A 153 28.21 1.22 30.21
N ASP A 154 27.67 2.39 29.81
CA ASP A 154 28.43 3.50 29.22
C ASP A 154 29.45 4.15 30.19
N SER A 155 29.35 3.88 31.49
CA SER A 155 30.25 4.41 32.52
C SER A 155 31.39 3.45 32.90
N LEU A 156 31.45 2.27 32.29
CA LEU A 156 32.50 1.29 32.53
C LEU A 156 33.80 1.66 31.81
N GLU A 157 34.92 1.43 32.48
CA GLU A 157 36.25 1.62 31.94
C GLU A 157 37.01 0.30 31.79
N ALA A 158 38.01 0.27 30.91
CA ALA A 158 38.83 -0.92 30.69
C ALA A 158 39.61 -1.28 31.97
N GLY A 159 39.35 -2.48 32.50
CA GLY A 159 39.96 -2.98 33.74
C GLY A 159 39.00 -3.08 34.93
N ASP A 160 37.76 -2.62 34.78
CA ASP A 160 36.72 -2.78 35.80
C ASP A 160 36.37 -4.26 36.06
N LEU A 161 36.12 -4.59 37.33
CA LEU A 161 35.61 -5.88 37.76
C LEU A 161 34.07 -5.84 37.79
N ILE A 162 33.46 -6.69 36.98
CA ILE A 162 32.01 -6.82 36.81
C ILE A 162 31.52 -8.20 37.21
N LEU A 163 30.31 -8.25 37.78
CA LEU A 163 29.56 -9.49 38.07
C LEU A 163 28.50 -9.69 36.98
N VAL A 164 28.43 -10.91 36.42
CA VAL A 164 27.50 -11.33 35.35
C VAL A 164 26.53 -12.37 35.87
#